data_AF-X1CA20-F1
#
_entry.id   AF-X1CA20-F1
#
_cell.length_a   1.000
_cell.length_b   1.000
_cell.length_c   1.000
_cell.angle_alpha   90.00
_cell.angle_beta   90.00
_cell.angle_gamma   90.00
#
_symmetry.space_group_name_H-M   'P 1'
#
loop_
_entity.id
_entity.type
_entity.pdbx_description
1 polymer ?
#
loop_
_entity_poly.entity_id
_entity_poly.type
_entity_poly.pdbx_seq_one_letter_code
_entity_poly.pdbx_strand_id
1 'polypeptide(L)'
;ARKVSEMVESAQWPTKLIVISGGVGLNEIFIENLHNFLRDSEIIILPESPYLEVFGASLYASELQEPFPHPNEWFKESSTEFETLYPLKNAKSLLDYRVNINHKSKIIKGGSYLLGIDAGSTTTKAVLYNISDDSIGAKVYLKTLGNPIHATKQCLSELINQVGNSIKIVQCGVTGSAREMVSVYLNNCQTFNEILSHARSAIEEFPDVNTVFEIGGQDSKFISFLKGVPIDYAMNEGCSAGTGSFLEEAASVDMGIKVEDISDIAIKSIKPIEFG
;
A
#
# COMPACT_ATOMS: atom_id res chain seq x y z
N ALA A 1 13.76 -28.79 -5.27
CA ALA A 1 13.53 -30.14 -5.78
C ALA A 1 12.12 -30.32 -6.35
N ARG A 2 11.03 -30.31 -5.56
CA ARG A 2 9.66 -30.60 -6.06
C ARG A 2 9.23 -29.80 -7.31
N LYS A 3 9.32 -28.47 -7.27
CA LYS A 3 9.00 -27.61 -8.43
C LYS A 3 9.83 -27.95 -9.68
N VAL A 4 11.09 -28.35 -9.50
CA VAL A 4 11.95 -28.77 -10.61
C VAL A 4 11.48 -30.11 -11.19
N SER A 5 11.06 -31.07 -10.35
CA SER A 5 10.45 -32.33 -10.82
C SER A 5 9.20 -32.05 -11.65
N GLU A 6 8.30 -31.20 -11.15
CA GLU A 6 7.07 -30.82 -11.84
C GLU A 6 7.38 -30.19 -13.21
N MET A 7 8.41 -29.34 -13.30
CA MET A 7 8.87 -28.77 -14.56
C MET A 7 9.41 -29.84 -15.52
N VAL A 8 10.24 -30.76 -15.04
CA VAL A 8 10.82 -31.85 -15.84
C VAL A 8 9.72 -32.78 -16.38
N GLU A 9 8.75 -33.16 -15.55
CA GLU A 9 7.59 -33.97 -15.95
C GLU A 9 6.72 -33.25 -16.99
N SER A 10 6.48 -31.95 -16.79
CA SER A 10 5.66 -31.14 -17.70
C SER A 10 6.28 -30.98 -19.10
N ALA A 11 7.61 -31.10 -19.21
CA ALA A 11 8.32 -30.99 -20.48
C ALA A 11 8.10 -32.22 -21.41
N GLN A 12 7.57 -33.34 -20.88
CA GLN A 12 7.32 -34.59 -21.62
C GLN A 12 8.51 -35.12 -22.44
N TRP A 13 9.74 -34.71 -22.10
CA TRP A 13 10.97 -35.11 -22.78
C TRP A 13 11.55 -36.37 -22.12
N PRO A 14 12.23 -37.28 -22.85
CA PRO A 14 12.96 -38.37 -22.23
C PRO A 14 13.97 -37.90 -21.17
N THR A 15 13.75 -38.24 -19.91
CA THR A 15 14.54 -37.75 -18.77
C THR A 15 15.72 -38.65 -18.40
N LYS A 16 16.23 -39.47 -19.32
CA LYS A 16 17.27 -40.48 -19.01
C LYS A 16 18.53 -39.86 -18.40
N LEU A 17 18.88 -38.64 -18.82
CA LEU A 17 20.06 -37.92 -18.38
C LEU A 17 19.69 -36.45 -18.11
N ILE A 18 19.99 -35.97 -16.90
CA ILE A 18 19.72 -34.61 -16.46
C ILE A 18 21.03 -34.02 -15.93
N VAL A 19 21.51 -32.95 -16.55
CA VAL A 19 22.67 -32.20 -16.05
C VAL A 19 22.18 -31.00 -15.25
N ILE A 20 22.73 -30.81 -14.05
CA ILE A 20 22.43 -29.63 -13.23
C ILE A 20 23.42 -28.52 -13.53
N SER A 21 22.93 -27.30 -13.75
CA SER A 21 23.72 -26.10 -14.03
C SER A 21 23.46 -25.02 -12.99
N GLY A 22 24.48 -24.23 -12.70
CA GLY A 22 24.45 -23.11 -11.76
C GLY A 22 24.68 -23.53 -10.30
N GLY A 23 24.82 -22.52 -9.43
CA GLY A 23 25.22 -22.70 -8.02
C GLY A 23 24.29 -23.58 -7.18
N VAL A 24 23.05 -23.82 -7.62
CA VAL A 24 22.13 -24.75 -6.93
C VAL A 24 22.65 -26.20 -6.93
N GLY A 25 23.49 -26.57 -7.91
CA GLY A 25 24.15 -27.88 -7.98
C GLY A 25 25.10 -28.16 -6.81
N LEU A 26 25.53 -27.11 -6.09
CA LEU A 26 26.39 -27.22 -4.90
C LEU A 26 25.61 -27.54 -3.62
N ASN A 27 24.27 -27.56 -3.67
CA ASN A 27 23.43 -27.85 -2.52
C ASN A 27 23.11 -29.35 -2.46
N GLU A 28 23.86 -30.08 -1.64
CA GLU A 28 23.72 -31.53 -1.49
C GLU A 28 22.29 -31.97 -1.12
N ILE A 29 21.63 -31.26 -0.20
CA ILE A 29 20.26 -31.57 0.23
C ILE A 29 19.27 -31.40 -0.93
N PHE A 30 19.44 -30.36 -1.73
CA PHE A 30 18.60 -30.13 -2.90
C PHE A 30 18.76 -31.26 -3.91
N ILE A 31 20.01 -31.68 -4.17
CA ILE A 31 20.35 -32.76 -5.11
C ILE A 31 19.81 -34.11 -4.64
N GLU A 32 19.99 -34.46 -3.37
CA GLU A 32 19.45 -35.68 -2.78
C GLU A 32 17.93 -35.74 -2.94
N ASN A 33 17.25 -34.64 -2.64
CA ASN A 33 15.80 -34.55 -2.84
C ASN A 33 15.41 -34.64 -4.31
N LEU A 34 16.21 -34.07 -5.22
CA LEU A 34 15.92 -34.14 -6.65
C LEU A 34 16.05 -35.57 -7.19
N HIS A 35 17.06 -36.32 -6.76
CA HIS A 35 17.18 -37.76 -7.04
C HIS A 35 15.97 -38.56 -6.56
N ASN A 36 15.45 -38.22 -5.38
CA ASN A 36 14.27 -38.90 -4.83
C ASN A 36 13.00 -38.71 -5.67
N PHE A 37 12.85 -37.55 -6.32
CA PHE A 37 11.72 -37.26 -7.21
C PHE A 37 11.94 -37.84 -8.61
N LEU A 38 13.15 -37.77 -9.16
CA LEU A 38 13.47 -38.15 -10.54
C LEU A 38 14.23 -39.48 -10.59
N ARG A 39 13.67 -40.54 -9.99
CA ARG A 39 14.35 -41.83 -9.77
C ARG A 39 14.76 -42.57 -11.04
N ASP A 40 14.03 -42.36 -12.12
CA ASP A 40 14.28 -42.98 -13.42
C ASP A 40 15.28 -42.18 -14.28
N SER A 41 15.86 -41.12 -13.71
CA SER A 41 16.76 -40.19 -14.38
C SER A 41 18.16 -40.25 -13.77
N GLU A 42 19.19 -40.31 -14.61
CA GLU A 42 20.55 -40.10 -14.16
C GLU A 42 20.80 -38.60 -14.00
N ILE A 43 21.03 -38.14 -12.77
CA ILE A 43 21.37 -36.74 -12.50
C ILE A 43 22.88 -36.61 -12.43
N ILE A 44 23.45 -35.79 -13.32
CA ILE A 44 24.88 -35.49 -13.40
C ILE A 44 25.14 -34.10 -12.84
N ILE A 45 26.16 -34.04 -11.99
CA ILE A 45 26.77 -32.80 -11.52
C ILE A 45 28.24 -32.88 -11.91
N LEU A 46 28.63 -32.06 -12.87
CA LEU A 46 30.01 -31.93 -13.31
C LEU A 46 30.77 -30.98 -12.39
N PRO A 47 32.10 -31.06 -12.31
CA PRO A 47 32.91 -30.03 -11.65
C PRO A 47 32.60 -28.62 -12.16
N GLU A 48 32.26 -28.51 -13.45
CA GLU A 48 31.90 -27.26 -14.14
C GLU A 48 30.44 -26.88 -14.00
N SER A 49 29.58 -27.75 -13.43
CA SER A 49 28.14 -27.48 -13.24
C SER A 49 27.83 -26.08 -12.69
N PRO A 50 28.57 -25.54 -11.70
CA PRO A 50 28.33 -24.19 -11.19
C PRO A 50 28.56 -23.06 -12.19
N TYR A 51 29.22 -23.34 -13.33
CA TYR A 51 29.69 -22.37 -14.31
C TYR A 51 29.36 -22.76 -15.76
N LEU A 52 28.50 -23.77 -15.99
CA LEU A 52 28.23 -24.29 -17.33
C LEU A 52 27.76 -23.21 -18.31
N GLU A 53 27.02 -22.21 -17.83
CA GLU A 53 26.59 -21.06 -18.64
C GLU A 53 27.78 -20.23 -19.14
N VAL A 54 28.78 -19.97 -18.30
CA VAL A 54 29.98 -19.21 -18.68
C VAL A 54 30.92 -20.08 -19.52
N PHE A 55 30.98 -21.39 -19.23
CA PHE A 55 31.72 -22.34 -20.05
C PHE A 55 31.16 -22.42 -21.48
N GLY A 56 29.84 -22.53 -21.62
CA GLY A 56 29.16 -22.47 -22.92
C GLY A 56 29.40 -21.15 -23.66
N ALA A 57 29.31 -20.02 -22.96
CA ALA A 57 29.63 -18.71 -23.53
C ALA A 57 31.08 -18.63 -24.03
N SER A 58 32.03 -19.24 -23.29
CA SER A 58 33.44 -19.30 -23.68
C SER A 58 33.68 -20.15 -24.93
N LEU A 59 32.95 -21.27 -25.07
CA LEU A 59 32.99 -22.09 -26.27
C LEU A 59 32.47 -21.32 -27.49
N TYR A 60 31.32 -20.66 -27.37
CA TYR A 60 30.80 -19.83 -28.47
C TYR A 60 31.76 -18.69 -28.83
N ALA A 61 32.37 -18.04 -27.83
CA ALA A 61 33.37 -17.01 -28.08
C ALA A 61 34.60 -17.54 -28.84
N SER A 62 34.99 -18.80 -28.62
CA SER A 62 36.12 -19.42 -29.33
C SER A 62 35.89 -19.61 -30.84
N GLU A 63 34.64 -19.60 -31.29
CA GLU A 63 34.26 -19.69 -32.71
C GLU A 63 34.26 -18.32 -33.41
N LEU A 64 34.33 -17.23 -32.66
CA LEU A 64 34.37 -15.87 -33.20
C LEU A 64 35.80 -15.48 -33.61
N GLN A 65 35.93 -14.75 -34.72
CA GLN A 65 37.21 -14.21 -35.20
C GLN A 65 37.46 -12.76 -34.75
N GLU A 66 36.84 -12.36 -33.64
CA GLU A 66 36.94 -10.98 -33.15
C GLU A 66 38.14 -10.81 -32.20
N PRO A 67 38.85 -9.67 -32.26
CA PRO A 67 39.94 -9.40 -31.34
C PRO A 67 39.41 -9.18 -29.93
N PHE A 68 40.01 -9.88 -28.96
CA PHE A 68 39.67 -9.72 -27.55
C PHE A 68 40.29 -8.41 -27.00
N PRO A 69 39.52 -7.55 -26.30
CA PRO A 69 40.01 -6.27 -25.78
C PRO A 69 41.11 -6.47 -24.73
N HIS A 70 42.07 -5.57 -24.69
CA HIS A 70 43.19 -5.66 -23.72
C HIS A 70 42.63 -5.53 -22.29
N PRO A 71 43.18 -6.21 -21.26
CA PRO A 71 42.67 -6.12 -19.87
C PRO A 71 42.52 -4.71 -19.31
N ASN A 72 43.32 -3.77 -19.81
CA ASN A 72 43.26 -2.35 -19.43
C ASN A 72 42.01 -1.63 -19.98
N GLU A 73 41.30 -2.25 -20.92
CA GLU A 73 40.09 -1.75 -21.57
C GLU A 73 38.82 -2.38 -20.99
N TRP A 74 38.95 -3.40 -20.13
CA TRP A 74 37.81 -4.09 -19.51
C TRP A 74 37.04 -3.18 -18.55
N PHE A 75 37.76 -2.28 -17.88
CA PHE A 75 37.18 -1.35 -16.91
C PHE A 75 37.17 0.05 -17.52
N LYS A 76 36.02 0.44 -18.04
CA LYS A 76 35.74 1.84 -18.41
C LYS A 76 35.03 2.51 -17.24
N GLU A 77 35.46 3.72 -16.89
CA GLU A 77 34.67 4.57 -15.98
C GLU A 77 33.34 4.88 -16.67
N SER A 78 32.25 4.35 -16.12
CA SER A 78 30.90 4.76 -16.47
C SER A 78 30.43 5.80 -15.46
N SER A 79 29.98 6.96 -15.95
CA SER A 79 29.13 7.84 -15.18
C SER A 79 27.70 7.33 -15.28
N THR A 80 27.14 6.82 -14.18
CA THR A 80 25.71 6.50 -14.13
C THR A 80 24.94 7.81 -14.03
N GLU A 81 24.53 8.36 -15.17
CA GLU A 81 23.54 9.43 -15.21
C GLU A 81 22.16 8.78 -15.10
N PHE A 82 21.51 8.97 -13.96
CA PHE A 82 20.11 8.62 -13.81
C PHE A 82 19.25 9.75 -14.39
N GLU A 83 18.15 9.39 -15.05
CA GLU A 83 17.09 10.36 -15.32
C GLU A 83 16.56 10.89 -13.98
N THR A 84 16.19 12.17 -13.97
CA THR A 84 15.77 12.86 -12.74
C THR A 84 14.51 13.68 -12.98
N LEU A 85 13.63 13.67 -11.99
CA LEU A 85 12.40 14.46 -11.97
C LEU A 85 12.66 15.88 -11.45
N TYR A 86 11.68 16.77 -11.64
CA TYR A 86 11.70 18.08 -11.00
C TYR A 86 11.51 17.96 -9.48
N PRO A 87 12.15 18.84 -8.68
CA PRO A 87 11.95 18.89 -7.22
C PRO A 87 10.47 19.00 -6.83
N LEU A 88 10.02 18.18 -5.88
CA LEU A 88 8.62 18.17 -5.40
C LEU A 88 8.15 19.53 -4.90
N LYS A 89 9.06 20.34 -4.32
CA LYS A 89 8.78 21.71 -3.87
C LYS A 89 8.20 22.61 -4.97
N ASN A 90 8.46 22.31 -6.25
CA ASN A 90 7.95 23.08 -7.37
C ASN A 90 6.43 22.89 -7.56
N ALA A 91 5.87 21.77 -7.11
CA ALA A 91 4.44 21.49 -7.15
C ALA A 91 3.66 22.18 -6.01
N LYS A 92 4.33 22.85 -5.07
CA LYS A 92 3.69 23.46 -3.90
C LYS A 92 2.63 24.50 -4.27
N SER A 93 2.80 25.21 -5.40
CA SER A 93 1.81 26.17 -5.90
C SER A 93 0.53 25.53 -6.46
N LEU A 94 0.57 24.23 -6.77
CA LEU A 94 -0.60 23.47 -7.20
C LEU A 94 -1.47 23.02 -6.02
N LEU A 95 -0.93 23.07 -4.80
CA LEU A 95 -1.65 22.69 -3.59
C LEU A 95 -2.56 23.84 -3.16
N ASP A 96 -3.84 23.59 -3.23
CA ASP A 96 -4.86 24.47 -2.69
C ASP A 96 -5.35 23.93 -1.35
N TYR A 97 -4.85 24.52 -0.25
CA TYR A 97 -5.27 24.20 1.10
C TYR A 97 -6.59 24.92 1.44
N ARG A 98 -7.64 24.68 0.66
CA ARG A 98 -9.03 25.05 1.01
C ARG A 98 -9.58 24.27 2.20
N VAL A 99 -8.79 23.36 2.79
CA VAL A 99 -9.08 22.77 4.09
C VAL A 99 -8.94 23.88 5.13
N ASN A 100 -10.07 24.44 5.55
CA ASN A 100 -10.09 25.37 6.67
C ASN A 100 -9.79 24.55 7.93
N ILE A 101 -8.53 24.53 8.36
CA ILE A 101 -8.08 23.82 9.59
C ILE A 101 -8.86 24.36 10.82
N ASN A 102 -9.45 25.55 10.69
CA ASN A 102 -10.39 26.16 11.62
C ASN A 102 -11.85 25.71 11.43
N HIS A 103 -12.13 24.42 11.23
CA HIS A 103 -13.45 23.94 11.69
C HIS A 103 -13.55 24.35 13.16
N LYS A 104 -14.58 25.11 13.51
CA LYS A 104 -14.78 25.60 14.89
C LYS A 104 -14.92 24.38 15.79
N SER A 105 -13.82 23.90 16.36
CA SER A 105 -13.85 22.88 17.40
C SER A 105 -14.50 23.52 18.61
N LYS A 106 -15.78 23.22 18.84
CA LYS A 106 -16.59 23.90 19.85
C LYS A 106 -17.52 22.91 20.52
N ILE A 107 -17.27 22.67 21.79
CA ILE A 107 -18.17 21.90 22.65
C ILE A 107 -19.23 22.87 23.19
N ILE A 108 -20.48 22.64 22.81
CA ILE A 108 -21.63 23.40 23.30
C ILE A 108 -22.31 22.58 24.39
N LYS A 109 -22.25 23.07 25.62
CA LYS A 109 -22.92 22.46 26.76
C LYS A 109 -24.43 22.42 26.52
N GLY A 110 -25.03 21.24 26.66
CA GLY A 110 -26.42 20.95 26.35
C GLY A 110 -26.71 20.79 24.86
N GLY A 111 -25.71 20.93 23.99
CA GLY A 111 -25.84 20.82 22.53
C GLY A 111 -26.23 19.41 22.09
N SER A 112 -26.85 19.33 20.92
CA SER A 112 -27.26 18.07 20.30
C SER A 112 -26.27 17.69 19.20
N TYR A 113 -25.75 16.47 19.28
CA TYR A 113 -24.68 16.00 18.42
C TYR A 113 -25.07 14.69 17.72
N LEU A 114 -24.60 14.55 16.48
CA LEU A 114 -24.55 13.29 15.75
C LEU A 114 -23.21 12.63 16.02
N LEU A 115 -23.23 11.33 16.34
CA LEU A 115 -22.03 10.50 16.41
C LEU A 115 -21.79 9.85 15.05
N GLY A 116 -20.69 10.21 14.39
CA GLY A 116 -20.22 9.54 13.18
C GLY A 116 -19.03 8.63 13.50
N ILE A 117 -19.04 7.40 13.00
CA ILE A 117 -17.90 6.48 13.11
C ILE A 117 -17.56 5.91 11.73
N ASP A 118 -16.30 6.03 11.35
CA ASP A 118 -15.73 5.33 10.20
C ASP A 118 -14.85 4.19 10.73
N ALA A 119 -15.35 2.96 10.61
CA ALA A 119 -14.68 1.75 11.07
C ALA A 119 -13.98 1.08 9.88
N GLY A 120 -12.77 1.54 9.56
CA GLY A 120 -11.93 1.01 8.50
C GLY A 120 -11.06 -0.17 8.94
N SER A 121 -10.45 -0.85 7.97
CA SER A 121 -9.57 -2.01 8.21
C SER A 121 -8.26 -1.62 8.89
N THR A 122 -7.69 -0.47 8.54
CA THR A 122 -6.44 0.03 9.12
C THR A 122 -6.66 1.05 10.22
N THR A 123 -7.70 1.88 10.12
CA THR A 123 -7.98 2.97 11.07
C THR A 123 -9.45 3.07 11.41
N THR A 124 -9.74 3.50 12.63
CA THR A 124 -11.08 3.81 13.10
C THR A 124 -11.12 5.28 13.49
N LYS A 125 -12.10 6.00 12.97
CA LYS A 125 -12.28 7.44 13.18
C LYS A 125 -13.65 7.68 13.80
N ALA A 126 -13.76 8.66 14.67
CA ALA A 126 -15.04 9.06 15.24
C ALA A 126 -15.13 10.58 15.37
N VAL A 127 -16.34 11.11 15.21
CA VAL A 127 -16.61 12.55 15.26
C VAL A 127 -17.95 12.83 15.93
N LEU A 128 -18.01 13.92 16.68
CA LEU A 128 -19.26 14.50 17.19
C LEU A 128 -19.59 15.76 16.41
N TYR A 129 -20.61 15.70 15.57
CA TYR A 129 -21.07 16.81 14.72
C TYR A 129 -22.25 17.53 15.38
N ASN A 130 -22.14 18.84 15.58
CA ASN A 130 -23.18 19.65 16.18
C ASN A 130 -24.24 20.06 15.15
N ILE A 131 -25.48 19.68 15.37
CA ILE A 131 -26.57 19.96 14.42
C ILE A 131 -27.06 21.42 14.42
N SER A 132 -26.65 22.22 15.41
CA SER A 132 -27.13 23.60 15.55
C SER A 132 -26.29 24.63 14.82
N ASP A 133 -24.98 24.38 14.67
CA ASP A 133 -24.04 25.35 14.11
C ASP A 133 -22.95 24.72 13.24
N ASP A 134 -23.14 23.46 12.85
CA ASP A 134 -22.26 22.68 11.96
C ASP A 134 -20.81 22.55 12.49
N SER A 135 -20.62 22.76 13.80
CA SER A 135 -19.34 22.62 14.46
C SER A 135 -18.98 21.17 14.78
N ILE A 136 -17.67 20.89 14.84
CA ILE A 136 -17.17 19.62 15.37
C ILE A 136 -16.96 19.79 16.88
N GLY A 137 -17.68 19.01 17.69
CA GLY A 137 -17.52 19.03 19.15
C GLY A 137 -16.22 18.35 19.58
N ALA A 138 -15.97 17.16 19.05
CA ALA A 138 -14.78 16.36 19.32
C ALA A 138 -14.53 15.38 18.16
N LYS A 139 -13.28 14.94 18.01
CA LYS A 139 -12.88 13.97 16.99
C LYS A 139 -11.75 13.09 17.48
N VAL A 140 -11.70 11.86 16.96
CA VAL A 140 -10.70 10.86 17.31
C VAL A 140 -10.30 10.10 16.05
N TYR A 141 -9.01 9.77 15.96
CA TYR A 141 -8.43 8.94 14.91
C TYR A 141 -7.48 7.93 15.58
N LEU A 142 -7.72 6.64 15.37
CA LEU A 142 -6.92 5.55 15.93
C LEU A 142 -6.61 4.49 14.86
N LYS A 143 -5.55 3.71 15.08
CA LYS A 143 -5.31 2.49 14.31
C LYS A 143 -6.29 1.39 14.75
N THR A 144 -6.88 0.68 13.79
CA THR A 144 -7.83 -0.43 14.04
C THR A 144 -7.13 -1.65 14.64
N LEU A 145 -5.87 -1.90 14.27
CA LEU A 145 -5.05 -3.02 14.77
C LEU A 145 -5.75 -4.38 14.69
N GLY A 146 -6.52 -4.61 13.61
CA GLY A 146 -7.26 -5.84 13.38
C GLY A 146 -8.50 -6.05 14.27
N ASN A 147 -8.81 -5.13 15.18
CA ASN A 147 -9.98 -5.24 16.06
C ASN A 147 -10.83 -3.95 16.04
N PRO A 148 -11.76 -3.82 15.08
CA PRO A 148 -12.59 -2.62 14.91
C PRO A 148 -13.50 -2.34 16.11
N ILE A 149 -13.97 -3.37 16.83
CA ILE A 149 -14.77 -3.17 18.05
C ILE A 149 -13.94 -2.56 19.17
N HIS A 150 -12.72 -3.05 19.38
CA HIS A 150 -11.82 -2.49 20.38
C HIS A 150 -11.46 -1.04 20.06
N ALA A 151 -11.07 -0.77 18.81
CA ALA A 151 -10.73 0.59 18.36
C ALA A 151 -11.94 1.54 18.47
N THR A 152 -13.15 1.08 18.14
CA THR A 152 -14.39 1.85 18.34
C THR A 152 -14.60 2.18 19.81
N LYS A 153 -14.45 1.21 20.72
CA LYS A 153 -14.58 1.43 22.17
C LYS A 153 -13.60 2.50 22.66
N GLN A 154 -12.35 2.45 22.20
CA GLN A 154 -11.34 3.47 22.52
C GLN A 154 -11.72 4.85 21.98
N CYS A 155 -12.21 4.93 20.74
CA CYS A 155 -12.70 6.19 20.17
C CYS A 155 -13.82 6.80 21.01
N LEU A 156 -14.80 6.00 21.43
CA LEU A 156 -15.91 6.46 22.26
C LEU A 156 -15.44 6.94 23.63
N SER A 157 -14.55 6.19 24.29
CA SER A 157 -13.94 6.61 25.56
C SER A 157 -13.21 7.94 25.43
N GLU A 158 -12.46 8.14 24.35
CA GLU A 158 -11.72 9.37 24.11
C GLU A 158 -12.66 10.56 23.79
N LEU A 159 -13.72 10.34 23.00
CA LEU A 159 -14.75 11.36 22.79
C LEU A 159 -15.41 11.77 24.11
N ILE A 160 -15.76 10.81 24.98
CA ILE A 160 -16.34 11.07 26.30
C ILE A 160 -15.37 11.87 27.16
N ASN A 161 -14.07 11.56 27.13
CA ASN A 161 -13.06 12.31 27.87
C ASN A 161 -12.97 13.78 27.41
N GLN A 162 -13.12 14.03 26.10
CA GLN A 162 -13.07 15.38 25.54
C GLN A 162 -14.31 16.21 25.90
N VAL A 163 -15.51 15.63 25.86
CA VAL A 163 -16.78 16.39 26.00
C VAL A 163 -17.44 16.27 27.38
N GLY A 164 -17.05 15.27 28.18
CA GLY A 164 -17.70 14.91 29.44
C GLY A 164 -19.19 14.59 29.28
N ASN A 165 -19.96 14.75 30.37
CA ASN A 165 -21.41 14.51 30.37
C ASN A 165 -22.22 15.75 29.92
N SER A 166 -21.60 16.62 29.13
CA SER A 166 -22.12 17.95 28.88
C SER A 166 -22.92 18.08 27.58
N ILE A 167 -23.07 17.00 26.81
CA ILE A 167 -23.73 17.01 25.49
C ILE A 167 -24.83 15.95 25.41
N LYS A 168 -25.62 16.00 24.34
CA LYS A 168 -26.63 14.99 23.99
C LYS A 168 -26.31 14.39 22.64
N ILE A 169 -26.12 13.08 22.58
CA ILE A 169 -26.03 12.35 21.30
C ILE A 169 -27.45 12.00 20.87
N VAL A 170 -27.90 12.52 19.73
CA VAL A 170 -29.28 12.34 19.25
C VAL A 170 -29.40 11.24 18.20
N GLN A 171 -28.30 10.94 17.49
CA GLN A 171 -28.25 9.85 16.52
C GLN A 171 -26.80 9.40 16.28
N CYS A 172 -26.65 8.15 15.84
CA CYS A 172 -25.37 7.56 15.43
C CYS A 172 -25.44 7.03 14.00
N GLY A 173 -24.37 7.22 13.23
CA GLY A 173 -24.18 6.64 11.91
C GLY A 173 -22.79 6.03 11.76
N VAL A 174 -22.71 4.88 11.09
CA VAL A 174 -21.45 4.14 10.92
C VAL A 174 -21.16 3.87 9.45
N THR A 175 -19.91 4.04 9.05
CA THR A 175 -19.41 3.69 7.72
C THR A 175 -18.07 2.92 7.82
N GLY A 176 -17.42 2.68 6.67
CA GLY A 176 -16.19 1.89 6.56
C GLY A 176 -16.43 0.41 6.32
N SER A 177 -15.35 -0.34 6.17
CA SER A 177 -15.37 -1.78 5.85
C SER A 177 -15.87 -2.66 7.00
N ALA A 178 -15.71 -2.22 8.25
CA ALA A 178 -16.19 -2.93 9.45
C ALA A 178 -17.54 -2.41 10.00
N ARG A 179 -18.25 -1.58 9.23
CA ARG A 179 -19.47 -0.88 9.68
C ARG A 179 -20.57 -1.80 10.22
N GLU A 180 -20.78 -2.96 9.62
CA GLU A 180 -21.86 -3.88 10.04
C GLU A 180 -21.57 -4.44 11.44
N MET A 181 -20.32 -4.81 11.71
CA MET A 181 -19.88 -5.29 13.02
C MET A 181 -20.01 -4.19 14.09
N VAL A 182 -19.58 -2.98 13.77
CA VAL A 182 -19.67 -1.83 14.68
C VAL A 182 -21.13 -1.38 14.88
N SER A 183 -21.97 -1.48 13.87
CA SER A 183 -23.41 -1.20 13.97
C SER A 183 -24.09 -2.11 14.98
N VAL A 184 -23.86 -3.43 14.89
CA VAL A 184 -24.40 -4.40 15.86
C VAL A 184 -23.93 -4.06 17.28
N TYR A 185 -22.65 -3.71 17.45
CA TYR A 185 -22.10 -3.28 18.74
C TYR A 185 -22.78 -2.01 19.30
N LEU A 186 -23.20 -1.09 18.43
CA LEU A 186 -23.91 0.14 18.75
C LEU A 186 -25.44 -0.01 18.68
N ASN A 187 -25.93 -1.19 19.03
CA ASN A 187 -27.37 -1.52 19.08
C ASN A 187 -28.08 -1.34 17.73
N ASN A 188 -27.45 -1.88 16.67
CA ASN A 188 -27.96 -1.84 15.29
C ASN A 188 -28.17 -0.40 14.77
N CYS A 189 -27.23 0.50 15.04
CA CYS A 189 -27.29 1.85 14.49
C CYS A 189 -27.19 1.84 12.96
N GLN A 190 -27.65 2.90 12.31
CA GLN A 190 -27.70 2.97 10.85
C GLN A 190 -26.29 2.89 10.23
N THR A 191 -26.16 2.04 9.21
CA THR A 191 -24.94 1.92 8.41
C THR A 191 -25.07 2.66 7.09
N PHE A 192 -23.97 3.24 6.62
CA PHE A 192 -23.91 3.98 5.37
C PHE A 192 -22.75 3.49 4.52
N ASN A 193 -22.98 3.44 3.20
CA ASN A 193 -21.93 3.11 2.24
C ASN A 193 -20.82 4.17 2.29
N GLU A 194 -19.56 3.73 2.31
CA GLU A 194 -18.38 4.59 2.46
C GLU A 194 -18.18 5.54 1.28
N ILE A 195 -18.37 5.07 0.04
CA ILE A 195 -18.27 5.88 -1.17
C ILE A 195 -19.31 7.01 -1.12
N LEU A 196 -20.56 6.69 -0.77
CA LEU A 196 -21.61 7.70 -0.65
C LEU A 196 -21.37 8.66 0.54
N SER A 197 -20.74 8.18 1.61
CA SER A 197 -20.40 9.00 2.77
C SER A 197 -19.30 10.02 2.42
N HIS A 198 -18.26 9.60 1.70
CA HIS A 198 -17.23 10.49 1.14
C HIS A 198 -17.83 11.48 0.14
N ALA A 199 -18.71 11.00 -0.74
CA ALA A 199 -19.36 11.88 -1.71
C ALA A 199 -20.21 12.96 -1.03
N ARG A 200 -21.00 12.57 -0.03
CA ARG A 200 -21.85 13.50 0.72
C ARG A 200 -21.02 14.56 1.44
N SER A 201 -19.94 14.16 2.12
CA SER A 201 -19.09 15.12 2.84
C SER A 201 -18.35 16.06 1.89
N ALA A 202 -17.86 15.55 0.76
CA ALA A 202 -17.17 16.37 -0.23
C ALA A 202 -18.08 17.45 -0.83
N ILE A 203 -19.34 17.13 -1.15
CA ILE A 203 -20.30 18.11 -1.69
C ILE A 203 -20.67 19.16 -0.64
N GLU A 204 -20.84 18.76 0.63
CA GLU A 204 -21.20 19.68 1.71
C GLU A 204 -20.10 20.72 1.95
N GLU A 205 -18.83 20.28 1.96
CA GLU A 205 -17.68 21.17 2.16
C GLU A 205 -17.32 21.95 0.89
N PHE A 206 -17.48 21.33 -0.29
CA PHE A 206 -17.10 21.89 -1.58
C PHE A 206 -18.20 21.64 -2.61
N PRO A 207 -19.18 22.56 -2.73
CA PRO A 207 -20.31 22.40 -3.65
C PRO A 207 -19.90 22.20 -5.12
N ASP A 208 -18.74 22.75 -5.51
CA ASP A 208 -18.17 22.63 -6.86
C ASP A 208 -17.14 21.49 -6.99
N VAL A 209 -17.11 20.54 -6.05
CA VAL A 209 -16.22 19.37 -6.15
C VAL A 209 -16.51 18.58 -7.42
N ASN A 210 -15.47 18.36 -8.22
CA ASN A 210 -15.56 17.58 -9.44
C ASN A 210 -15.12 16.12 -9.24
N THR A 211 -14.13 15.90 -8.37
CA THR A 211 -13.49 14.61 -8.17
C THR A 211 -13.01 14.48 -6.73
N VAL A 212 -13.19 13.30 -6.14
CA VAL A 212 -12.60 12.91 -4.86
C VAL A 212 -11.67 11.73 -5.09
N PHE A 213 -10.44 11.84 -4.59
CA PHE A 213 -9.53 10.72 -4.40
C PHE A 213 -9.43 10.45 -2.90
N GLU A 214 -9.75 9.23 -2.49
CA GLU A 214 -9.56 8.73 -1.14
C GLU A 214 -8.43 7.70 -1.17
N ILE A 215 -7.35 7.97 -0.46
CA ILE A 215 -6.20 7.07 -0.39
C ILE A 215 -6.23 6.43 1.00
N GLY A 216 -6.84 5.25 1.05
CA GLY A 216 -6.99 4.46 2.25
C GLY A 216 -5.72 3.68 2.59
N GLY A 217 -5.82 2.86 3.65
CA GLY A 217 -4.71 2.00 4.04
C GLY A 217 -4.52 0.80 3.11
N GLN A 218 -5.60 0.16 2.69
CA GLN A 218 -5.58 -1.08 1.89
C GLN A 218 -6.15 -0.94 0.48
N ASP A 219 -6.91 0.13 0.25
CA ASP A 219 -7.53 0.44 -1.02
C ASP A 219 -7.43 1.94 -1.28
N SER A 220 -7.70 2.32 -2.53
CA SER A 220 -7.90 3.72 -2.91
C SER A 220 -9.17 3.82 -3.73
N LYS A 221 -9.87 4.94 -3.56
CA LYS A 221 -11.15 5.19 -4.20
C LYS A 221 -11.12 6.49 -4.99
N PHE A 222 -11.83 6.47 -6.09
CA PHE A 222 -12.09 7.60 -6.95
C PHE A 222 -13.60 7.80 -7.04
N ILE A 223 -14.04 9.05 -6.99
CA ILE A 223 -15.44 9.44 -7.18
C ILE A 223 -15.47 10.66 -8.09
N SER A 224 -16.22 10.62 -9.19
CA SER A 224 -16.44 11.77 -10.05
C SER A 224 -17.87 12.29 -9.93
N PHE A 225 -18.01 13.61 -10.14
CA PHE A 225 -19.26 14.32 -9.94
C PHE A 225 -19.67 15.09 -11.19
N LEU A 226 -20.97 15.11 -11.47
CA LEU A 226 -21.60 15.99 -12.45
C LEU A 226 -22.63 16.86 -11.74
N LYS A 227 -22.36 18.17 -11.67
CA LYS A 227 -23.24 19.15 -10.99
C LYS A 227 -23.58 18.75 -9.54
N GLY A 228 -22.56 18.32 -8.78
CA GLY A 228 -22.72 17.88 -7.39
C GLY A 228 -23.37 16.51 -7.22
N VAL A 229 -23.60 15.75 -8.30
CA VAL A 229 -24.13 14.38 -8.23
C VAL A 229 -23.02 13.39 -8.55
N PRO A 230 -22.72 12.39 -7.70
CA PRO A 230 -21.78 11.33 -8.02
C PRO A 230 -22.26 10.56 -9.25
N ILE A 231 -21.43 10.47 -10.29
CA ILE A 231 -21.77 9.79 -11.56
C ILE A 231 -20.90 8.58 -11.86
N ASP A 232 -19.71 8.49 -11.27
CA ASP A 232 -18.80 7.37 -11.47
C ASP A 232 -17.93 7.16 -10.24
N TYR A 233 -17.49 5.92 -10.02
CA TYR A 233 -16.54 5.58 -8.97
C TYR A 233 -15.65 4.41 -9.40
N ALA A 234 -14.41 4.42 -8.92
CA ALA A 234 -13.48 3.32 -9.10
C ALA A 234 -12.79 3.00 -7.77
N MET A 235 -12.39 1.74 -7.59
CA MET A 235 -11.68 1.28 -6.40
C MET A 235 -10.58 0.32 -6.81
N ASN A 236 -9.37 0.54 -6.29
CA ASN A 236 -8.28 -0.41 -6.43
C ASN A 236 -8.32 -1.37 -5.25
N GLU A 237 -8.84 -2.58 -5.49
CA GLU A 237 -8.80 -3.69 -4.52
C GLU A 237 -7.60 -4.60 -4.82
N GLY A 238 -6.81 -4.91 -3.80
CA GLY A 238 -5.83 -6.01 -3.85
C GLY A 238 -4.43 -5.65 -4.38
N CYS A 239 -4.20 -4.42 -4.85
CA CYS A 239 -2.87 -3.91 -5.11
C CYS A 239 -2.50 -2.87 -4.05
N SER A 240 -1.43 -3.13 -3.29
CA SER A 240 -0.90 -2.16 -2.31
C SER A 240 -0.32 -0.91 -2.97
N ALA A 241 0.06 -0.99 -4.25
CA ALA A 241 0.56 0.17 -4.98
C ALA A 241 -0.51 1.26 -5.03
N GLY A 242 -0.16 2.46 -4.55
CA GLY A 242 -1.07 3.61 -4.47
C GLY A 242 -1.90 3.68 -3.19
N THR A 243 -1.64 2.87 -2.17
CA THR A 243 -2.31 2.94 -0.86
C THR A 243 -1.35 3.37 0.26
N GLY A 244 -1.92 3.71 1.42
CA GLY A 244 -1.16 4.06 2.62
C GLY A 244 -0.27 2.91 3.13
N SER A 245 -0.67 1.64 2.97
CA SER A 245 0.15 0.52 3.42
C SER A 245 1.46 0.39 2.65
N PHE A 246 1.46 0.72 1.35
CA PHE A 246 2.70 0.76 0.57
C PHE A 246 3.65 1.84 1.08
N LEU A 247 3.14 3.04 1.41
CA LEU A 247 3.96 4.09 1.99
C LEU A 247 4.50 3.71 3.37
N GLU A 248 3.69 3.07 4.21
CA GLU A 248 4.11 2.60 5.54
C GLU A 248 5.17 1.49 5.44
N GLU A 249 5.00 0.55 4.52
CA GLU A 249 5.97 -0.52 4.25
C GLU A 249 7.28 0.02 3.67
N ALA A 250 7.23 0.82 2.60
CA ALA A 250 8.42 1.40 1.98
C ALA A 250 9.22 2.28 2.96
N ALA A 251 8.52 3.11 3.74
CA ALA A 251 9.17 3.93 4.77
C ALA A 251 9.85 3.07 5.83
N SER A 252 9.17 2.06 6.36
CA SER A 252 9.67 1.29 7.50
C SER A 252 10.69 0.22 7.11
N VAL A 253 10.43 -0.54 6.05
CA VAL A 253 11.23 -1.71 5.63
C VAL A 253 12.41 -1.27 4.78
N ASP A 254 12.18 -0.43 3.77
CA ASP A 254 13.22 -0.10 2.78
C ASP A 254 14.08 1.09 3.23
N MET A 255 13.45 2.08 3.88
CA MET A 255 14.09 3.36 4.20
C MET A 255 14.44 3.53 5.68
N GLY A 256 13.83 2.75 6.59
CA GLY A 256 14.04 2.87 8.03
C GLY A 256 13.56 4.20 8.64
N ILE A 257 12.56 4.84 8.05
CA ILE A 257 11.95 6.11 8.50
C ILE A 257 10.49 5.91 8.90
N LYS A 258 9.91 6.90 9.59
CA LYS A 258 8.47 6.91 9.86
C LYS A 258 7.70 7.40 8.63
N VAL A 259 6.48 6.90 8.45
CA VAL A 259 5.61 7.31 7.33
C VAL A 259 5.32 8.82 7.37
N GLU A 260 5.25 9.41 8.56
CA GLU A 260 5.04 10.84 8.77
C GLU A 260 6.23 11.70 8.31
N ASP A 261 7.43 11.13 8.24
CA ASP A 261 8.65 11.85 7.87
C ASP A 261 8.86 11.89 6.33
N ILE A 262 8.12 11.07 5.55
CA ILE A 262 8.28 10.94 4.10
C ILE A 262 8.22 12.30 3.41
N SER A 263 7.20 13.10 3.69
CA SER A 263 6.97 14.38 3.01
C SER A 263 8.12 15.37 3.25
N ASP A 264 8.55 15.50 4.51
CA ASP A 264 9.61 16.43 4.91
C ASP A 264 10.99 16.02 4.36
N ILE A 265 11.20 14.73 4.13
CA ILE A 265 12.40 14.20 3.47
C ILE A 265 12.31 14.44 1.96
N ALA A 266 11.20 14.04 1.33
CA ALA A 266 11.03 14.12 -0.12
C ALA A 266 11.16 15.55 -0.66
N ILE A 267 10.62 16.54 0.06
CA ILE A 267 10.64 17.94 -0.40
C ILE A 267 12.04 18.57 -0.40
N LYS A 268 13.02 17.97 0.31
CA LYS A 268 14.41 18.42 0.34
C LYS A 268 15.19 18.01 -0.90
N SER A 269 14.70 17.03 -1.67
CA SER A 269 15.38 16.55 -2.88
C SER A 269 15.38 17.61 -3.98
N ILE A 270 16.57 17.87 -4.54
CA ILE A 270 16.77 18.81 -5.66
C ILE A 270 16.92 18.10 -7.02
N LYS A 271 17.17 16.79 -6.99
CA LYS A 271 17.28 15.91 -8.17
C LYS A 271 16.73 14.52 -7.81
N PRO A 272 15.41 14.36 -7.58
CA PRO A 272 14.82 13.04 -7.38
C PRO A 272 15.13 12.15 -8.58
N ILE A 273 15.61 10.94 -8.33
CA ILE A 273 15.84 9.95 -9.38
C ILE A 273 14.47 9.51 -9.92
N GLU A 274 14.36 9.43 -11.25
CA GLU A 274 13.23 8.79 -11.91
C GLU A 274 13.40 7.28 -11.79
N PHE A 275 12.59 6.66 -10.92
CA PHE A 275 12.53 5.22 -10.75
C PHE A 275 11.31 4.72 -11.53
N GLY A 276 11.54 4.10 -12.70
CA GLY A 276 10.46 3.58 -13.56
C GLY A 276 10.92 3.25 -14.97
#